data_AF-A0A0E3X279-F1
#
_entry.id   AF-A0A0E3X279-F1
#
_cell.length_a   1.000
_cell.length_b   1.000
_cell.length_c   1.000
_cell.angle_alpha   90.00
_cell.angle_beta   90.00
_cell.angle_gamma   90.00
#
_symmetry.space_group_name_H-M   'P 1'
#
loop_
_entity.id
_entity.type
_entity.pdbx_description
1 polymer ?
#
loop_
_entity_poly.entity_id
_entity_poly.type
_entity_poly.pdbx_seq_one_letter_code
_entity_poly.pdbx_strand_id
1 'polypeptide(L)'
;MSMTQELLKARTSLENNLRELLGIPVFLIEMDAFALPCGCGGVTINTRGLQLDDLEIFEEHILKYLTDTVTSLEIEPSFLFARLIPGTAEVASINARILCSSCYMDFGRGSGKQPRPDIYIMRFDRRE
;
A
#
# COMPACT_ATOMS: atom_id res chain seq x y z
N MET A 1 -9.30 -15.50 14.98
CA MET A 1 -8.29 -14.84 15.82
C MET A 1 -8.85 -13.46 16.17
N SER A 2 -8.21 -12.65 17.02
CA SER A 2 -8.61 -11.23 17.07
C SER A 2 -8.14 -10.52 15.80
N MET A 3 -8.83 -9.45 15.39
CA MET A 3 -8.41 -8.61 14.26
C MET A 3 -6.95 -8.17 14.39
N THR A 4 -6.53 -7.79 15.60
CA THR A 4 -5.14 -7.39 15.87
C THR A 4 -4.12 -8.52 15.67
N GLN A 5 -4.48 -9.78 15.91
CA GLN A 5 -3.61 -10.93 15.63
C GLN A 5 -3.51 -11.22 14.13
N GLU A 6 -4.60 -11.04 13.39
CA GLU A 6 -4.62 -11.21 11.93
C GLU A 6 -3.76 -10.13 11.25
N LEU A 7 -3.91 -8.86 11.64
CA LEU A 7 -3.05 -7.77 11.18
C LEU A 7 -1.58 -8.01 11.53
N LEU A 8 -1.28 -8.47 12.75
CA LEU A 8 0.07 -8.79 13.17
C LEU A 8 0.70 -9.88 12.28
N LYS A 9 -0.04 -10.97 12.02
CA LYS A 9 0.42 -12.08 11.17
C LYS A 9 0.66 -11.62 9.73
N ALA A 10 -0.31 -10.90 9.15
CA ALA A 10 -0.23 -10.36 7.79
C ALA A 10 0.97 -9.42 7.62
N ARG A 11 1.10 -8.43 8.52
CA ARG A 11 2.24 -7.50 8.53
C ARG A 11 3.58 -8.21 8.67
N THR A 12 3.69 -9.18 9.57
CA THR A 12 4.94 -9.92 9.81
C THR A 12 5.35 -10.72 8.57
N SER A 13 4.38 -11.38 7.92
CA SER A 13 4.64 -12.12 6.68
C SER A 13 5.10 -11.21 5.55
N LEU A 14 4.43 -10.06 5.36
CA LEU A 14 4.81 -9.09 4.34
C LEU A 14 6.21 -8.50 4.60
N GLU A 15 6.53 -8.17 5.86
CA GLU A 15 7.85 -7.64 6.22
C GLU A 15 8.97 -8.63 5.86
N ASN A 16 8.77 -9.92 6.16
CA ASN A 16 9.75 -10.96 5.85
C ASN A 16 9.93 -11.13 4.33
N ASN A 17 8.84 -11.16 3.57
CA ASN A 17 8.89 -11.25 2.11
C ASN A 17 9.63 -10.06 1.49
N LEU A 18 9.40 -8.84 1.99
CA LEU A 18 10.08 -7.63 1.51
C LEU A 18 11.58 -7.66 1.84
N ARG A 19 11.97 -8.09 3.04
CA ARG A 19 13.38 -8.23 3.41
C ARG A 19 14.10 -9.27 2.56
N GLU A 20 13.46 -10.40 2.29
CA GLU A 20 14.03 -11.46 1.45
C GLU A 20 14.17 -10.99 0.00
N LEU A 21 13.15 -10.33 -0.55
CA LEU A 21 13.16 -9.82 -1.92
C LEU A 21 14.24 -8.75 -2.14
N LEU A 22 14.35 -7.78 -1.23
CA LEU A 22 15.17 -6.59 -1.42
C LEU A 22 16.60 -6.77 -0.89
N GLY A 23 16.84 -7.73 0.01
CA GLY A 23 18.16 -7.93 0.62
C GLY A 23 18.63 -6.79 1.52
N ILE A 24 17.73 -5.88 1.91
CA ILE A 24 18.00 -4.72 2.77
C ILE A 24 17.07 -4.68 3.98
N PRO A 25 17.44 -3.95 5.05
CA PRO A 25 16.56 -3.75 6.19
C PRO A 25 15.33 -2.90 5.83
N VAL A 26 14.18 -3.55 5.71
CA VAL A 26 12.85 -2.89 5.65
C VAL A 26 12.09 -3.18 6.94
N PHE A 27 11.39 -2.18 7.47
CA PHE A 27 10.54 -2.30 8.65
C PHE A 27 9.12 -1.88 8.32
N LEU A 28 8.15 -2.74 8.61
CA LEU A 28 6.72 -2.44 8.60
C LEU A 28 6.31 -2.20 10.05
N ILE A 29 6.31 -0.94 10.47
CA ILE A 29 6.19 -0.57 11.89
C ILE A 29 4.82 -0.90 12.45
N GLU A 30 3.79 -0.62 11.65
CA GLU A 30 2.39 -0.70 12.03
C GLU A 30 1.53 -0.99 10.80
N MET A 31 0.40 -1.69 11.02
CA MET A 31 -0.63 -1.93 10.01
C MET A 31 -1.98 -1.53 10.62
N ASP A 32 -2.57 -0.49 10.07
CA ASP A 32 -3.82 0.10 10.53
C ASP A 32 -4.95 -0.26 9.58
N ALA A 33 -5.96 -0.99 10.07
CA ALA A 33 -7.23 -1.14 9.38
C ALA A 33 -8.14 0.05 9.73
N PHE A 34 -8.79 0.63 8.71
CA PHE A 34 -9.57 1.86 8.91
C PHE A 34 -10.86 1.88 8.08
N ALA A 35 -11.81 2.69 8.56
CA ALA A 35 -13.03 3.07 7.86
C ALA A 35 -13.21 4.59 8.00
N LEU A 36 -13.17 5.31 6.86
CA LEU A 36 -13.21 6.76 6.80
C LEU A 36 -14.64 7.29 6.62
N PRO A 37 -14.92 8.53 7.07
CA PRO A 37 -16.25 9.13 6.96
C PRO A 37 -16.74 9.31 5.51
N CYS A 38 -15.84 9.38 4.54
CA CYS A 38 -16.21 9.43 3.12
C CYS A 38 -16.70 8.07 2.56
N GLY A 39 -16.65 7.00 3.35
CA GLY A 39 -16.98 5.64 2.94
C GLY A 39 -15.81 4.85 2.36
N CYS A 40 -14.59 5.42 2.32
CA CYS A 40 -13.40 4.66 1.99
C CYS A 40 -12.98 3.77 3.17
N GLY A 41 -12.35 2.64 2.88
CA GLY A 41 -11.77 1.76 3.88
C GLY A 41 -10.52 1.06 3.37
N GLY A 42 -9.88 0.29 4.23
CA GLY A 42 -8.73 -0.53 3.86
C GLY A 42 -7.64 -0.51 4.92
N VAL A 43 -6.39 -0.63 4.49
CA VAL A 43 -5.22 -0.67 5.37
C VAL A 43 -4.12 0.30 4.97
N THR A 44 -3.45 0.84 5.98
CA THR A 44 -2.18 1.58 5.83
C THR A 44 -1.09 0.84 6.57
N ILE A 45 0.07 0.69 5.93
CA ILE A 45 1.24 0.02 6.51
C ILE A 45 2.37 1.04 6.58
N ASN A 46 2.75 1.46 7.78
CA ASN A 46 3.80 2.44 7.98
C ASN A 46 5.17 1.78 7.80
N THR A 47 6.03 2.36 6.96
CA THR A 47 7.29 1.75 6.53
C THR A 47 8.51 2.58 6.92
N ARG A 48 9.66 1.93 7.07
CA ARG A 48 11.00 2.54 7.10
C ARG A 48 11.99 1.69 6.33
N GLY A 49 12.93 2.36 5.66
CA GLY A 49 14.01 1.69 4.92
C GLY A 49 13.63 1.22 3.51
N LEU A 50 12.41 1.51 3.04
CA LEU A 50 11.98 1.25 1.66
C LEU A 50 12.12 2.53 0.84
N GLN A 51 12.80 2.48 -0.30
CA GLN A 51 12.91 3.61 -1.24
C GLN A 51 11.97 3.42 -2.43
N LEU A 52 11.67 4.53 -3.11
CA LEU A 52 10.89 4.53 -4.34
C LEU A 52 11.57 3.67 -5.41
N ASP A 53 12.89 3.81 -5.59
CA ASP A 53 13.66 3.05 -6.58
C ASP A 53 13.52 1.53 -6.38
N ASP A 54 13.55 1.05 -5.12
CA ASP A 54 13.31 -0.35 -4.79
C ASP A 54 11.90 -0.78 -5.23
N LEU A 55 10.92 0.09 -4.98
CA LEU A 55 9.53 -0.17 -5.31
C LEU A 55 9.29 -0.18 -6.82
N GLU A 56 9.95 0.69 -7.59
CA GLU A 56 9.85 0.72 -9.05
C GLU A 56 10.52 -0.51 -9.69
N ILE A 57 11.70 -0.91 -9.19
CA ILE A 57 12.43 -2.07 -9.72
C ILE A 57 11.68 -3.39 -9.44
N PHE A 58 11.12 -3.53 -8.24
CA PHE A 58 10.47 -4.76 -7.79
C PHE A 58 8.95 -4.68 -7.75
N GLU A 59 8.36 -3.75 -8.50
CA GLU A 59 6.94 -3.39 -8.40
C GLU A 59 6.02 -4.60 -8.51
N GLU A 60 6.25 -5.47 -9.50
CA GLU A 60 5.40 -6.65 -9.73
C GLU A 60 5.37 -7.59 -8.52
N HIS A 61 6.53 -7.82 -7.90
CA HIS A 61 6.66 -8.68 -6.73
C HIS A 61 6.04 -8.04 -5.48
N ILE A 62 6.31 -6.76 -5.25
CA ILE A 62 5.77 -6.00 -4.12
C ILE A 62 4.24 -5.90 -4.23
N LEU A 63 3.73 -5.60 -5.42
CA LEU A 63 2.29 -5.54 -5.70
C LEU A 63 1.62 -6.88 -5.43
N LYS A 64 2.24 -7.99 -5.85
CA LYS A 64 1.74 -9.34 -5.57
C LYS A 64 1.70 -9.60 -4.06
N TYR A 65 2.81 -9.38 -3.34
CA TYR A 65 2.86 -9.61 -1.90
C TYR A 65 1.85 -8.76 -1.13
N LEU A 66 1.71 -7.48 -1.51
CA LEU A 66 0.71 -6.61 -0.91
C LEU A 66 -0.70 -7.11 -1.19
N THR A 67 -1.01 -7.52 -2.43
CA THR A 67 -2.32 -8.05 -2.81
C THR A 67 -2.66 -9.32 -2.05
N ASP A 68 -1.73 -10.26 -1.95
CA ASP A 68 -1.90 -11.50 -1.20
C ASP A 68 -2.14 -11.20 0.29
N THR A 69 -1.37 -10.26 0.85
CA THR A 69 -1.48 -9.84 2.25
C THR A 69 -2.87 -9.26 2.56
N VAL A 70 -3.35 -8.32 1.75
CA VAL A 70 -4.64 -7.65 2.01
C VAL A 70 -5.85 -8.52 1.66
N THR A 71 -5.73 -9.38 0.65
CA THR A 71 -6.76 -10.40 0.35
C THR A 71 -6.90 -11.38 1.50
N SER A 72 -5.79 -11.73 2.18
CA SER A 72 -5.84 -12.59 3.38
C SER A 72 -6.57 -11.96 4.58
N LEU A 73 -6.80 -10.65 4.54
CA LEU A 73 -7.58 -9.87 5.50
C LEU A 73 -9.00 -9.57 4.99
N GLU A 74 -9.44 -10.26 3.93
CA GLU A 74 -10.75 -10.06 3.28
C GLU A 74 -10.95 -8.63 2.74
N ILE A 75 -9.85 -7.96 2.39
CA ILE A 75 -9.87 -6.63 1.76
C ILE A 75 -9.56 -6.81 0.28
N GLU A 76 -10.49 -6.36 -0.57
CA GLU A 76 -10.33 -6.30 -2.03
C GLU A 76 -10.08 -4.84 -2.48
N PRO A 77 -8.82 -4.36 -2.49
CA PRO A 77 -8.55 -2.96 -2.73
C PRO A 77 -8.58 -2.63 -4.22
N SER A 78 -9.33 -1.58 -4.56
CA SER A 78 -9.33 -0.95 -5.88
C SER A 78 -8.12 -0.05 -6.13
N PHE A 79 -7.37 0.29 -5.08
CA PHE A 79 -6.30 1.28 -5.15
C PHE A 79 -5.15 0.91 -4.22
N LEU A 80 -3.98 0.60 -4.81
CA LEU A 80 -2.75 0.27 -4.12
C LEU A 80 -1.67 1.29 -4.48
N PHE A 81 -1.11 1.96 -3.47
CA PHE A 81 -0.13 3.01 -3.69
C PHE A 81 0.84 3.14 -2.52
N ALA A 82 2.03 3.63 -2.82
CA ALA A 82 3.01 4.06 -1.84
C ALA A 82 2.86 5.57 -1.61
N ARG A 83 2.99 5.99 -0.35
CA ARG A 83 3.09 7.39 0.03
C ARG A 83 4.55 7.72 0.31
N LEU A 84 5.06 8.78 -0.31
CA LEU A 84 6.44 9.24 -0.15
C LEU A 84 6.55 10.30 0.93
N ILE A 85 7.69 10.36 1.62
CA ILE A 85 8.05 11.50 2.45
C ILE A 85 8.37 12.67 1.51
N PRO A 86 7.65 13.81 1.60
CA PRO A 86 7.83 14.93 0.67
C PRO A 86 9.28 15.39 0.57
N GLY A 87 9.79 15.52 -0.66
CA GLY A 87 11.16 15.94 -0.94
C GLY A 87 12.22 14.83 -0.83
N THR A 88 11.81 13.57 -0.67
CA THR A 88 12.72 12.41 -0.60
C THR A 88 12.20 11.25 -1.46
N ALA A 89 13.02 10.22 -1.66
CA ALA A 89 12.61 8.94 -2.24
C ALA A 89 12.08 7.93 -1.19
N GLU A 90 12.04 8.30 0.09
CA GLU A 90 11.66 7.38 1.16
C GLU A 90 10.15 7.11 1.15
N VAL A 91 9.78 5.83 1.18
CA VAL A 91 8.39 5.41 1.31
C VAL A 91 7.98 5.51 2.78
N ALA A 92 7.03 6.40 3.07
CA ALA A 92 6.45 6.59 4.39
C ALA A 92 5.45 5.48 4.74
N SER A 93 4.62 5.10 3.76
CA SER A 93 3.64 4.03 3.95
C SER A 93 3.20 3.37 2.65
N ILE A 94 2.77 2.12 2.75
CA ILE A 94 2.08 1.40 1.69
C ILE A 94 0.59 1.35 2.03
N ASN A 95 -0.26 1.66 1.05
CA ASN A 95 -1.69 1.84 1.25
C ASN A 95 -2.46 0.91 0.34
N ALA A 96 -3.50 0.27 0.89
CA ALA A 96 -4.47 -0.50 0.15
C ALA A 96 -5.87 -0.01 0.48
N ARG A 97 -6.58 0.54 -0.51
CA ARG A 97 -7.85 1.23 -0.29
C ARG A 97 -8.97 0.70 -1.17
N ILE A 98 -10.12 0.55 -0.54
CA ILE A 98 -11.43 0.48 -1.18
C ILE A 98 -11.93 1.91 -1.27
N LEU A 99 -12.01 2.45 -2.49
CA LEU A 99 -12.42 3.84 -2.70
C LEU A 99 -13.94 3.95 -2.80
N CYS A 100 -14.49 5.01 -2.18
CA CYS A 100 -15.84 5.45 -2.48
C CYS A 100 -15.88 6.15 -3.86
N SER A 101 -17.08 6.36 -4.41
CA SER A 101 -17.27 6.99 -5.72
C SER A 101 -16.62 8.36 -5.84
N SER A 102 -16.69 9.19 -4.79
CA SER A 102 -16.09 10.53 -4.79
C SER A 102 -14.56 10.46 -4.89
N CYS A 103 -13.91 9.69 -4.01
CA CYS A 103 -12.45 9.59 -4.03
C CYS A 103 -11.95 8.91 -5.30
N TYR A 104 -12.70 7.93 -5.82
CA TYR A 104 -12.40 7.32 -7.11
C TYR A 104 -12.31 8.36 -8.23
N MET A 105 -13.25 9.31 -8.31
CA MET A 105 -13.22 10.39 -9.31
C MET A 105 -12.01 11.32 -9.17
N ASP A 106 -11.56 11.60 -7.94
CA ASP A 106 -10.40 12.45 -7.69
C ASP A 106 -9.11 11.81 -8.22
N PHE A 107 -8.92 10.51 -8.02
CA PHE A 107 -7.76 9.78 -8.52
C PHE A 107 -7.90 9.36 -10.00
N GLY A 108 -9.14 9.14 -10.46
CA GLY A 108 -9.52 8.77 -11.84
C GLY A 108 -9.06 9.77 -12.90
N ARG A 109 -9.01 11.05 -12.54
CA ARG A 109 -8.62 12.14 -13.45
C ARG A 109 -7.11 12.23 -13.67
N GLY A 110 -6.29 11.60 -12.82
CA GLY A 110 -4.84 11.60 -12.97
C GLY A 110 -4.36 10.67 -14.08
N SER A 111 -3.24 11.00 -14.71
CA SER A 111 -2.51 10.12 -15.63
C SER A 111 -1.16 9.71 -15.04
N GLY A 112 -0.67 8.53 -15.41
CA GLY A 112 0.62 8.01 -14.94
C GLY A 112 0.60 7.46 -13.51
N LYS A 113 1.79 7.11 -13.00
CA LYS A 113 1.96 6.51 -11.67
C LYS A 113 2.07 7.52 -10.54
N GLN A 114 2.37 8.79 -10.82
CA GLN A 114 2.50 9.83 -9.80
C GLN A 114 1.57 11.02 -10.10
N PRO A 115 0.27 10.92 -9.77
CA PRO A 115 -0.66 12.03 -9.94
C PRO A 115 -0.38 13.18 -8.95
N ARG A 116 0.38 12.92 -7.89
CA ARG A 116 0.80 13.88 -6.87
C ARG A 116 2.25 13.57 -6.46
N PRO A 117 3.03 14.57 -5.98
CA PRO A 117 4.42 14.36 -5.57
C PRO A 117 4.59 13.36 -4.42
N ASP A 118 3.57 13.13 -3.60
CA ASP A 118 3.60 12.27 -2.43
C ASP A 118 3.00 10.89 -2.66
N ILE A 119 2.55 10.56 -3.88
CA ILE A 119 1.87 9.29 -4.19
C ILE A 119 2.52 8.62 -5.39
N TYR A 120 2.86 7.34 -5.22
CA TYR A 120 3.22 6.43 -6.30
C TYR A 120 2.20 5.29 -6.40
N ILE A 121 1.50 5.20 -7.52
CA ILE A 121 0.45 4.22 -7.80
C ILE A 121 1.08 2.94 -8.34
N MET A 122 0.87 1.83 -7.62
CA MET A 122 1.21 0.49 -8.08
C MET A 122 0.04 -0.17 -8.81
N ARG A 123 -1.18 0.00 -8.28
CA ARG A 123 -2.41 -0.46 -8.95
C ARG A 123 -3.54 0.52 -8.71
N PHE A 124 -4.29 0.78 -9.77
CA PHE A 124 -5.55 1.49 -9.67
C PHE A 124 -6.54 0.90 -10.67
N ASP A 125 -7.55 0.21 -10.14
CA ASP A 125 -8.55 -0.50 -10.95
C ASP A 125 -9.55 0.52 -11.47
N ARG A 126 -9.31 1.00 -12.69
CA ARG A 126 -10.17 2.00 -13.30
C ARG A 126 -11.48 1.35 -13.73
N ARG A 127 -12.61 1.88 -13.24
CA ARG A 127 -13.94 1.57 -13.75
C ARG A 127 -14.09 2.36 -15.05
N GLU A 128 -14.18 1.65 -16.17
CA GLU A 128 -14.60 2.23 -17.45
C GLU A 128 -16.05 2.73 -17.38
#